data_AF-A0A958Y793-F1
#
_entry.id   AF-A0A958Y793-F1
#
_cell.length_a   1.000
_cell.length_b   1.000
_cell.length_c   1.000
_cell.angle_alpha   90.00
_cell.angle_beta   90.00
_cell.angle_gamma   90.00
#
_symmetry.space_group_name_H-M   'P 1'
#
loop_
_entity.id
_entity.type
_entity.pdbx_description
1 polymer ?
#
loop_
_entity_poly.entity_id
_entity_poly.type
_entity_poly.pdbx_seq_one_letter_code
_entity_poly.pdbx_strand_id
1 'polypeptide(L)'
;FQDATFYDANSFFASVEKVINEKHSLNFTSIYSPNRRGKSSPNTQEVYDLKDIKYNEYWGWQDGEKRNSRIKRIEEPILMLNHYWNISNKTSLNTNIAYQFGELGNSRLDYPGGGNPSPAYYQGLPSYALGDPDGPDYEQAYLNYQNFTEGGQIDWNRIYDANLTNNIAG
;
A
#
# COMPACT_ATOMS: atom_id res chain seq x y z
N PHE A 1 10.10 -0.96 -13.18
CA PHE A 1 9.19 -1.89 -12.47
C PHE A 1 9.97 -2.45 -11.29
N GLN A 2 9.43 -2.37 -10.08
CA GLN A 2 10.07 -2.91 -8.87
C GLN A 2 9.30 -4.14 -8.38
N ASP A 3 9.97 -5.01 -7.64
CA ASP A 3 9.36 -6.26 -7.20
C ASP A 3 8.21 -6.02 -6.20
N ALA A 4 7.18 -6.88 -6.29
CA ALA A 4 6.00 -6.88 -5.42
C ALA A 4 5.25 -5.53 -5.33
N THR A 5 5.33 -4.69 -6.36
CA THR A 5 4.48 -3.51 -6.54
C THR A 5 3.28 -3.84 -7.43
N PHE A 6 2.39 -4.71 -6.94
CA PHE A 6 1.18 -5.10 -7.66
C PHE A 6 0.19 -3.93 -7.79
N TYR A 7 -0.73 -4.02 -8.75
CA TYR A 7 -1.84 -3.09 -8.93
C TYR A 7 -3.11 -3.87 -9.28
N ASP A 8 -4.15 -3.71 -8.46
CA ASP A 8 -5.45 -4.35 -8.61
C ASP A 8 -6.54 -3.26 -8.53
N ALA A 9 -7.38 -3.15 -9.56
CA ALA A 9 -8.32 -2.04 -9.71
C ALA A 9 -9.52 -2.40 -10.61
N ASN A 10 -10.31 -3.38 -10.18
CA ASN A 10 -11.54 -3.71 -10.88
C ASN A 10 -12.65 -2.72 -10.51
N SER A 11 -13.25 -2.07 -11.51
CA SER A 11 -14.29 -1.06 -11.30
C SER A 11 -15.64 -1.49 -11.84
N PHE A 12 -16.71 -1.01 -11.20
CA PHE A 12 -18.09 -1.20 -11.56
C PHE A 12 -18.84 0.13 -11.61
N PHE A 13 -19.70 0.27 -12.60
CA PHE A 13 -20.57 1.42 -12.78
C PHE A 13 -21.97 0.95 -13.15
N ALA A 14 -22.98 1.50 -12.50
CA ALA A 14 -24.37 1.29 -12.85
C ALA A 14 -25.14 2.60 -12.79
N SER A 15 -26.05 2.81 -13.74
CA SER A 15 -26.95 3.95 -13.74
C SER A 15 -28.31 3.51 -14.26
N VAL A 16 -29.36 4.00 -13.61
CA VAL A 16 -30.75 3.76 -14.01
C VAL A 16 -31.50 5.08 -13.96
N GLU A 17 -32.19 5.40 -15.04
CA GLU A 17 -33.07 6.56 -15.11
C GLU A 17 -34.52 6.12 -15.23
N LYS A 18 -35.38 6.77 -14.45
CA LYS A 18 -36.82 6.64 -14.54
C LYS A 18 -37.40 8.00 -14.93
N VAL A 19 -37.94 8.06 -16.14
CA VAL A 19 -38.80 9.17 -16.57
C VAL A 19 -40.17 8.96 -15.91
N ILE A 20 -40.51 9.84 -14.96
CA ILE A 20 -41.78 9.76 -14.24
C ILE A 20 -42.89 10.37 -15.10
N ASN A 21 -42.60 11.48 -15.77
CA ASN A 21 -43.45 12.15 -16.75
C ASN A 21 -42.62 13.14 -17.59
N GLU A 22 -43.27 13.93 -18.43
CA GLU A 22 -42.61 14.94 -19.30
C GLU A 22 -41.82 16.01 -18.53
N LYS A 23 -42.13 16.23 -17.24
CA LYS A 23 -41.49 17.26 -16.41
C LYS A 23 -40.47 16.71 -15.44
N HIS A 24 -40.54 15.43 -15.07
CA HIS A 24 -39.73 14.84 -14.01
C HIS A 24 -39.03 13.57 -14.45
N SER A 25 -37.71 13.52 -14.23
CA SER A 25 -36.94 12.28 -14.25
C SER A 25 -36.07 12.14 -13.02
N LEU A 26 -35.84 10.89 -12.61
CA LEU A 26 -34.93 10.53 -11.54
C LEU A 26 -33.86 9.63 -12.10
N ASN A 27 -32.59 9.98 -11.87
CA ASN A 27 -31.45 9.15 -12.19
C ASN A 27 -30.78 8.69 -10.88
N PHE A 28 -30.58 7.39 -10.75
CA PHE A 28 -29.74 6.83 -9.72
C PHE A 28 -28.45 6.30 -10.36
N THR A 29 -27.30 6.67 -9.80
CA THR A 29 -25.99 6.24 -10.25
C THR A 29 -25.21 5.64 -9.08
N SER A 30 -24.57 4.51 -9.34
CA SER A 30 -23.67 3.82 -8.41
C SER A 30 -22.31 3.66 -9.08
N ILE A 31 -21.26 4.06 -8.37
CA ILE A 31 -19.87 3.95 -8.79
C ILE A 31 -19.13 3.17 -7.72
N TYR A 32 -18.40 2.14 -8.13
CA TYR A 32 -17.52 1.40 -7.25
C TYR A 32 -16.19 1.16 -7.96
N SER A 33 -15.12 1.83 -7.51
CA SER A 33 -13.82 1.76 -8.17
C SER A 33 -12.70 1.50 -7.16
N PRO A 34 -12.67 0.30 -6.54
CA PRO A 34 -11.63 -0.05 -5.60
C PRO A 34 -10.25 -0.04 -6.26
N ASN A 35 -9.23 0.27 -5.48
CA ASN A 35 -7.84 0.24 -5.89
C ASN A 35 -6.98 -0.32 -4.76
N ARG A 36 -6.16 -1.33 -5.06
CA ARG A 36 -5.16 -1.87 -4.14
C ARG A 36 -3.82 -1.95 -4.86
N ARG A 37 -2.79 -1.32 -4.29
CA ARG A 37 -1.45 -1.34 -4.88
C ARG A 37 -0.34 -1.43 -3.84
N GLY A 38 0.70 -2.20 -4.16
CA GLY A 38 1.95 -2.24 -3.39
C GLY A 38 2.81 -1.01 -3.69
N LYS A 39 3.48 -0.46 -2.66
CA LYS A 39 4.42 0.65 -2.82
C LYS A 39 5.85 0.16 -3.07
N SER A 40 6.63 1.06 -3.67
CA SER A 40 8.06 0.99 -3.92
C SER A 40 8.85 1.60 -2.75
N SER A 41 9.96 0.97 -2.34
CA SER A 41 10.85 1.53 -1.33
C SER A 41 11.85 2.54 -1.91
N PRO A 42 12.09 3.66 -1.22
CA PRO A 42 13.17 4.56 -1.56
C PRO A 42 14.48 4.00 -1.00
N ASN A 43 15.27 3.32 -1.83
CA ASN A 43 16.54 2.76 -1.38
C ASN A 43 17.72 3.70 -1.65
N THR A 44 18.81 3.53 -0.90
CA THR A 44 20.09 4.22 -1.12
C THR A 44 20.83 3.67 -2.33
N GLN A 45 21.87 4.37 -2.79
CA GLN A 45 22.71 3.88 -3.90
C GLN A 45 23.38 2.54 -3.56
N GLU A 46 23.91 2.38 -2.34
CA GLU A 46 24.50 1.11 -1.88
C GLU A 46 23.52 -0.07 -2.05
N VAL A 47 22.26 0.11 -1.66
CA VAL A 47 21.26 -0.94 -1.80
C VAL A 47 21.00 -1.28 -3.28
N TYR A 48 20.97 -0.28 -4.16
CA TYR A 48 20.84 -0.54 -5.60
C TYR A 48 22.10 -1.20 -6.18
N ASP A 49 23.29 -0.85 -5.71
CA ASP A 49 24.53 -1.49 -6.14
C ASP A 49 24.57 -2.98 -5.71
N LEU A 50 23.96 -3.31 -4.56
CA LEU A 50 23.88 -4.67 -4.03
C LEU A 50 22.73 -5.52 -4.61
N LYS A 51 21.60 -4.91 -4.99
CA LYS A 51 20.35 -5.63 -5.36
C LYS A 51 19.67 -5.15 -6.65
N ASP A 52 20.26 -4.20 -7.36
CA ASP A 52 19.71 -3.53 -8.55
C ASP A 52 18.50 -2.62 -8.27
N ILE A 53 18.16 -1.76 -9.24
CA ILE A 53 17.08 -0.76 -9.17
C ILE A 53 15.67 -1.34 -9.03
N LYS A 54 15.52 -2.65 -9.29
CA LYS A 54 14.23 -3.36 -9.15
C LYS A 54 13.93 -3.80 -7.73
N TYR A 55 14.93 -3.78 -6.85
CA TYR A 55 14.77 -4.18 -5.46
C TYR A 55 13.76 -3.30 -4.72
N ASN A 56 12.97 -3.93 -3.85
CA ASN A 56 11.97 -3.29 -3.03
C ASN A 56 12.00 -3.92 -1.64
N GLU A 57 12.41 -3.16 -0.62
CA GLU A 57 12.57 -3.65 0.76
C GLU A 57 11.23 -3.99 1.42
N TYR A 58 10.11 -3.52 0.85
CA TYR A 58 8.81 -3.62 1.50
C TYR A 58 8.18 -5.00 1.39
N TRP A 59 8.76 -5.97 0.70
CA TRP A 59 8.13 -7.28 0.55
C TRP A 59 8.91 -8.43 1.16
N GLY A 60 8.19 -9.51 1.39
CA GLY A 60 8.72 -10.77 1.89
C GLY A 60 7.78 -11.91 1.53
N TRP A 61 8.23 -13.15 1.73
CA TRP A 61 7.39 -14.32 1.55
C TRP A 61 6.57 -14.57 2.82
N GLN A 62 5.26 -14.72 2.64
CA GLN A 62 4.35 -15.18 3.67
C GLN A 62 3.49 -16.30 3.08
N ASP A 63 3.51 -17.48 3.68
CA ASP A 63 2.70 -18.64 3.26
C ASP A 63 2.84 -18.97 1.77
N GLY A 64 4.04 -18.77 1.20
CA GLY A 64 4.34 -19.00 -0.22
C GLY A 64 3.94 -17.86 -1.16
N GLU A 65 3.40 -16.75 -0.65
CA GLU A 65 3.03 -15.57 -1.44
C GLU A 65 3.93 -14.36 -1.14
N LYS A 66 4.16 -13.52 -2.17
CA LYS A 66 4.86 -12.24 -1.98
C LYS A 66 3.92 -11.22 -1.34
N ARG A 67 4.17 -10.87 -0.09
CA ARG A 67 3.42 -9.83 0.63
C ARG A 67 4.23 -8.55 0.75
N ASN A 68 3.65 -7.45 0.27
CA ASN A 68 4.16 -6.10 0.48
C ASN A 68 3.61 -5.53 1.79
N SER A 69 4.48 -5.00 2.64
CA SER A 69 4.17 -4.37 3.92
C SER A 69 3.57 -2.97 3.79
N ARG A 70 3.73 -2.33 2.62
CA ARG A 70 3.19 -1.01 2.29
C ARG A 70 2.22 -1.09 1.12
N ILE A 71 0.96 -1.35 1.43
CA ILE A 71 -0.15 -1.41 0.49
C ILE A 71 -1.00 -0.16 0.67
N LYS A 72 -1.30 0.53 -0.43
CA LYS A 72 -2.38 1.54 -0.48
C LYS A 72 -3.66 0.84 -0.90
N ARG A 73 -4.75 1.06 -0.17
CA ARG A 73 -6.09 0.58 -0.51
C ARG A 73 -7.07 1.76 -0.55
N ILE A 74 -7.94 1.75 -1.54
CA ILE A 74 -9.09 2.63 -1.69
C ILE A 74 -10.26 1.72 -2.01
N GLU A 75 -11.33 1.80 -1.24
CA GLU A 75 -12.57 1.07 -1.45
C GLU A 75 -13.71 1.99 -1.04
N GLU A 76 -14.08 2.91 -1.93
CA GLU A 76 -15.05 3.98 -1.66
C GLU A 76 -16.19 3.95 -2.68
N PRO A 77 -17.27 3.19 -2.41
CA PRO A 77 -18.49 3.29 -3.20
C PRO A 77 -19.09 4.70 -3.14
N ILE A 78 -19.64 5.16 -4.26
CA ILE A 78 -20.37 6.42 -4.39
C ILE A 78 -21.76 6.12 -4.92
N LEU A 79 -22.78 6.60 -4.22
CA LEU A 79 -24.18 6.54 -4.63
C LEU A 79 -24.67 7.97 -4.89
N MET A 80 -25.34 8.19 -6.01
CA MET A 80 -25.89 9.49 -6.39
C MET A 80 -27.33 9.35 -6.84
N LEU A 81 -28.20 10.23 -6.35
CA LEU A 81 -29.57 10.39 -6.79
C LEU A 81 -29.75 11.80 -7.35
N ASN A 82 -30.12 11.90 -8.61
CA ASN A 82 -30.33 13.14 -9.32
C ASN A 82 -31.81 13.25 -9.72
N HIS A 83 -32.43 14.40 -9.44
CA HIS A 83 -33.80 14.73 -9.80
C HIS A 83 -33.82 15.90 -10.75
N TYR A 84 -34.33 15.66 -11.95
CA TYR A 84 -34.52 16.68 -12.97
C TYR A 84 -35.98 17.12 -12.97
N TRP A 85 -36.19 18.42 -12.94
CA TRP A 85 -37.52 19.02 -12.95
C TRP A 85 -37.61 20.18 -13.93
N ASN A 86 -38.37 20.00 -15.00
CA ASN A 86 -38.76 21.07 -15.91
C ASN A 86 -40.03 21.75 -15.37
N ILE A 87 -39.87 22.84 -14.62
CA ILE A 87 -40.97 23.61 -14.04
C ILE A 87 -41.79 24.28 -15.15
N SER A 88 -41.11 24.85 -16.14
CA SER A 88 -41.70 25.45 -17.34
C SER A 88 -40.74 25.36 -18.54
N ASN A 89 -41.17 25.78 -19.73
CA ASN A 89 -40.31 25.85 -20.92
C ASN A 89 -39.10 26.79 -20.78
N LYS A 90 -39.08 27.63 -19.73
CA LYS A 90 -38.01 28.60 -19.46
C LYS A 90 -37.29 28.33 -18.13
N THR A 91 -37.70 27.30 -17.38
CA THR A 91 -37.20 27.08 -16.03
C THR A 91 -37.08 25.59 -15.73
N SER A 92 -35.86 25.18 -15.37
CA SER A 92 -35.56 23.84 -14.90
C SER A 92 -34.83 23.91 -13.55
N LEU A 93 -34.98 22.87 -12.75
CA LEU A 93 -34.29 22.65 -11.48
C LEU A 93 -33.67 21.26 -11.51
N ASN A 94 -32.42 21.15 -11.05
CA ASN A 94 -31.76 19.88 -10.82
C ASN A 94 -31.36 19.78 -9.34
N THR A 95 -31.77 18.72 -8.67
CA THR A 95 -31.41 18.43 -7.29
C THR A 95 -30.60 17.14 -7.26
N ASN A 96 -29.39 17.20 -6.70
CA ASN A 96 -28.47 16.05 -6.63
C ASN A 96 -28.14 15.76 -5.16
N ILE A 97 -28.25 14.49 -4.76
CA ILE A 97 -27.83 14.00 -3.44
C ILE A 97 -26.80 12.90 -3.68
N ALA A 98 -25.64 13.01 -3.05
CA ALA A 98 -24.58 12.02 -3.14
C ALA A 98 -24.17 11.53 -1.76
N TYR A 99 -23.83 10.25 -1.67
CA TYR A 99 -23.27 9.64 -0.47
C TYR A 99 -22.10 8.75 -0.85
N GLN A 100 -20.96 9.02 -0.22
CA GLN A 100 -19.71 8.26 -0.37
C GLN A 100 -19.36 7.68 0.99
N PHE A 101 -19.01 6.40 1.00
CA PHE A 101 -18.61 5.67 2.21
C PHE A 101 -17.52 4.67 1.85
N GLY A 102 -16.88 4.07 2.85
CA GLY A 102 -15.84 3.06 2.64
C GLY A 102 -14.51 3.43 3.31
N GLU A 103 -13.40 2.89 2.80
CA GLU A 103 -12.08 3.06 3.38
C GLU A 103 -11.03 3.57 2.38
N LEU A 104 -10.17 4.47 2.88
CA LEU A 104 -8.92 4.83 2.23
C LEU A 104 -7.80 4.68 3.25
N GLY A 105 -6.85 3.82 2.93
CA GLY A 105 -5.84 3.38 3.90
C GLY A 105 -4.48 3.10 3.29
N ASN A 106 -3.47 3.11 4.15
CA ASN A 106 -2.13 2.65 3.84
C ASN A 106 -1.64 1.74 4.97
N SER A 107 -1.06 0.60 4.62
CA SER A 107 -0.36 -0.22 5.60
C SER A 107 1.09 0.26 5.80
N ARG A 108 1.60 0.04 7.00
CA ARG A 108 3.02 0.12 7.35
C ARG A 108 3.28 -0.85 8.49
N LEU A 109 4.51 -1.36 8.59
CA LEU A 109 4.95 -2.01 9.82
C LEU A 109 5.09 -0.95 10.92
N ASP A 110 4.71 -1.33 12.13
CA ASP A 110 4.96 -0.58 13.35
C ASP A 110 5.77 -1.46 14.29
N TYR A 111 6.77 -0.87 14.93
CA TYR A 111 7.74 -1.59 15.76
C TYR A 111 8.17 -0.72 16.96
N PRO A 112 7.22 -0.27 17.79
CA PRO A 112 7.53 0.57 18.94
C PRO A 112 8.41 -0.19 19.94
N GLY A 113 9.60 0.33 20.22
CA GLY A 113 10.56 -0.31 21.13
C GLY A 113 11.21 -1.60 20.60
N GLY A 114 10.87 -2.04 19.40
CA GLY A 114 11.46 -3.20 18.73
C GLY A 114 12.55 -2.82 17.72
N GLY A 115 13.31 -3.82 17.26
CA GLY A 115 14.26 -3.64 16.17
C GLY A 115 13.56 -3.30 14.85
N ASN A 116 14.19 -2.46 14.02
CA ASN A 116 13.66 -2.11 12.71
C ASN A 116 13.62 -3.35 11.81
N PRO A 117 12.45 -3.78 11.32
CA PRO A 117 12.32 -4.98 10.50
C PRO A 117 12.69 -4.76 9.02
N SER A 118 13.09 -3.53 8.63
CA SER A 118 13.50 -3.29 7.24
C SER A 118 14.76 -4.10 6.91
N PRO A 119 14.74 -4.90 5.83
CA PRO A 119 15.92 -5.62 5.37
C PRO A 119 17.04 -4.70 4.87
N ALA A 120 16.72 -3.46 4.48
CA ALA A 120 17.71 -2.45 4.07
C ALA A 120 17.96 -1.39 5.15
N TYR A 121 17.74 -1.74 6.42
CA TYR A 121 18.12 -0.87 7.53
C TYR A 121 19.65 -0.69 7.57
N TYR A 122 20.10 0.56 7.67
CA TYR A 122 21.51 0.92 7.45
C TYR A 122 22.50 0.11 8.31
N GLN A 123 22.17 -0.24 9.55
CA GLN A 123 23.05 -1.02 10.43
C GLN A 123 23.31 -2.45 9.93
N GLY A 124 22.43 -2.97 9.06
CA GLY A 124 22.59 -4.27 8.42
C GLY A 124 23.32 -4.20 7.07
N LEU A 125 23.78 -3.04 6.63
CA LEU A 125 24.49 -2.86 5.36
C LEU A 125 26.02 -2.82 5.55
N PRO A 126 26.82 -3.17 4.52
CA PRO A 126 28.28 -3.12 4.59
C PRO A 126 28.84 -1.75 4.99
N SER A 127 28.25 -0.66 4.47
CA SER A 127 28.70 0.71 4.75
C SER A 127 28.72 1.07 6.23
N TYR A 128 27.86 0.45 7.04
CA TYR A 128 27.84 0.69 8.48
C TYR A 128 29.11 0.18 9.17
N ALA A 129 29.55 -1.03 8.83
CA ALA A 129 30.78 -1.61 9.37
C ALA A 129 32.05 -0.98 8.77
N LEU A 130 32.01 -0.57 7.50
CA LEU A 130 33.12 0.13 6.85
C LEU A 130 33.29 1.58 7.31
N GLY A 131 32.22 2.19 7.82
CA GLY A 131 32.20 3.57 8.30
C GLY A 131 32.52 3.72 9.79
N ASP A 132 32.95 2.67 10.48
CA ASP A 132 33.24 2.69 11.90
C ASP A 132 34.39 3.69 12.22
N PRO A 133 34.17 4.67 13.14
CA PRO A 133 35.20 5.63 13.53
C PRO A 133 36.48 5.01 14.10
N ASP A 134 36.40 3.83 14.73
CA ASP A 134 37.54 3.14 15.32
C ASP A 134 38.33 2.30 14.29
N GLY A 135 37.82 2.23 13.06
CA GLY A 135 38.43 1.57 11.90
C GLY A 135 37.47 0.57 11.24
N PRO A 136 37.55 0.38 9.91
CA PRO A 136 36.60 -0.47 9.18
C PRO A 136 36.67 -1.93 9.64
N ASP A 137 35.51 -2.47 10.00
CA ASP A 137 35.33 -3.90 10.25
C ASP A 137 34.99 -4.63 8.95
N TYR A 138 36.02 -5.15 8.28
CA TYR A 138 35.87 -5.86 7.01
C TYR A 138 35.17 -7.21 7.15
N GLU A 139 35.30 -7.88 8.31
CA GLU A 139 34.65 -9.17 8.54
C GLU A 139 33.14 -8.96 8.65
N GLN A 140 32.71 -8.02 9.49
CA GLN A 140 31.29 -7.69 9.64
C GLN A 140 30.70 -7.10 8.35
N ALA A 141 31.47 -6.28 7.61
CA ALA A 141 31.03 -5.77 6.31
C ALA A 141 30.76 -6.91 5.30
N TYR A 142 31.61 -7.93 5.27
CA TYR A 142 31.41 -9.11 4.42
C TYR A 142 30.19 -9.93 4.85
N LEU A 143 29.96 -10.12 6.15
CA LEU A 143 28.77 -10.80 6.66
C LEU A 143 27.49 -10.03 6.31
N ASN A 144 27.48 -8.70 6.47
CA ASN A 144 26.36 -7.84 6.07
C ASN A 144 26.08 -7.94 4.56
N TYR A 145 27.14 -7.95 3.75
CA TYR A 145 27.04 -8.14 2.30
C TYR A 145 26.37 -9.48 1.97
N GLN A 146 26.83 -10.60 2.54
CA GLN A 146 26.25 -11.92 2.28
C GLN A 146 24.79 -11.98 2.73
N ASN A 147 24.51 -11.56 3.97
CA ASN A 147 23.15 -11.59 4.53
C ASN A 147 22.16 -10.78 3.68
N PHE A 148 22.56 -9.60 3.23
CA PHE A 148 21.71 -8.77 2.41
C PHE A 148 21.54 -9.36 1.01
N THR A 149 22.63 -9.75 0.34
CA THR A 149 22.61 -10.23 -1.06
C THR A 149 21.95 -11.61 -1.23
N GLU A 150 22.17 -12.54 -0.32
CA GLU A 150 21.53 -13.87 -0.32
C GLU A 150 20.10 -13.80 0.24
N GLY A 151 19.85 -12.91 1.20
CA GLY A 151 18.54 -12.64 1.79
C GLY A 151 17.98 -11.28 1.36
N GLY A 152 17.77 -10.41 2.35
CA GLY A 152 17.32 -9.04 2.11
C GLY A 152 15.84 -8.94 1.75
N GLN A 153 14.96 -9.76 2.35
CA GLN A 153 13.52 -9.56 2.27
C GLN A 153 12.89 -9.63 3.65
N ILE A 154 11.68 -9.08 3.80
CA ILE A 154 10.97 -9.08 5.07
C ILE A 154 10.75 -10.52 5.53
N ASP A 155 11.21 -10.83 6.73
CA ASP A 155 10.93 -12.09 7.40
C ASP A 155 9.61 -11.95 8.19
N TRP A 156 8.51 -12.28 7.52
CA TRP A 156 7.18 -12.22 8.12
C TRP A 156 7.05 -13.15 9.32
N ASN A 157 7.63 -14.36 9.24
CA ASN A 157 7.55 -15.35 10.31
C ASN A 157 8.22 -14.83 11.58
N ARG A 158 9.42 -14.26 11.46
CA ARG A 158 10.11 -13.62 12.58
C ARG A 158 9.29 -12.50 13.24
N ILE A 159 8.58 -11.69 12.45
CA ILE A 159 7.71 -10.62 12.99
C ILE A 159 6.54 -11.22 13.78
N TYR A 160 5.90 -12.27 13.26
CA TYR A 160 4.81 -12.95 13.96
C TYR A 160 5.31 -13.63 15.25
N ASP A 161 6.44 -14.31 15.20
CA ASP A 161 7.05 -14.96 16.37
C ASP A 161 7.41 -13.95 17.46
N ALA A 162 7.94 -12.79 17.09
CA ALA A 162 8.24 -11.71 18.03
C ALA A 162 6.97 -11.15 18.69
N ASN A 163 5.89 -10.96 17.93
CA ASN A 163 4.61 -10.50 18.47
C ASN A 163 3.97 -11.53 19.42
N LEU A 164 4.05 -12.82 19.09
CA LEU A 164 3.55 -13.89 19.96
C LEU A 164 4.34 -13.94 21.27
N THR A 165 5.68 -13.88 21.19
CA THR A 165 6.55 -13.95 22.37
C THR A 165 6.37 -12.75 23.30
N ASN A 166 6.31 -11.53 22.74
CA ASN A 166 6.12 -10.30 23.52
C ASN A 166 4.75 -10.25 24.21
N ASN A 167 3.71 -10.88 23.64
CA ASN A 167 2.39 -10.97 24.25
C ASN A 167 2.32 -12.00 25.40
N ILE A 168 3.26 -12.94 25.47
CA ILE A 168 3.36 -13.93 26.55
C ILE A 168 4.20 -13.40 27.72
N ALA A 169 5.13 -12.48 27.45
CA ALA A 169 6.04 -11.90 28.45
C ALA A 169 5.53 -10.61 29.11
N GLY A 170 4.34 -10.11 28.72
CA GLY A 170 3.66 -8.96 29.33
C GLY A 170 2.46 -9.37 30.17
#